data_AF-A0A971XEJ5-F1
#
_entry.id   AF-A0A971XEJ5-F1
#
_cell.length_a   1.000
_cell.length_b   1.000
_cell.length_c   1.000
_cell.angle_alpha   90.00
_cell.angle_beta   90.00
_cell.angle_gamma   90.00
#
_symmetry.space_group_name_H-M   'P 1'
#
loop_
_entity.id
_entity.type
_entity.pdbx_description
1 polymer ?
#
loop_
_entity_poly.entity_id
_entity_poly.type
_entity_poly.pdbx_seq_one_letter_code
_entity_poly.pdbx_strand_id
1 'polypeptide(L)'
;MKKIISIIALSLLYSIVYSQDTIKVMTYNLLNYGNYTSYCTTSNNNVSNKNEYLKTIIDYTLPDILGVVEIAPEDTYIDGFRNNVLNQNGRNYYAKTPKSNYSGSSIINMLYYDSRKMTLSFWTSLATTYRDINIYTFYFENDALENGDTVYLTCIVMHLKAGNTDTDASDRTAMAQTLMNFLNNFNENTNYLVMGDFNLYSSSEGAYQQLTNHPNANIRFYDFINKYGDWSNDAYFAPYHTQSTHTNSNCFIGGGLDDRFDFILGNINTITGAKGFKYIANSYTTLGQDGQHFNKGLLDSPTNTTVPSNVLEALYWNSDHLPIISKFIVDNTLSINDYSLPINYYMIDNKLYINFINPSNADMSIKVLDMQGRDVFTDQIPSNMQQYVLDMNNYNKGVYLIDIFNNTNFTSFKIINF
;
A
#
# COMPACT_ATOMS: atom_id res chain seq x y z
N MET A 1 60.27 16.95 27.02
CA MET A 1 59.08 17.74 26.64
C MET A 1 58.71 17.39 25.19
N LYS A 2 57.49 16.85 25.00
CA LYS A 2 56.54 17.11 23.87
C LYS A 2 57.10 16.99 22.43
N LYS A 3 56.62 16.13 21.51
CA LYS A 3 55.34 15.43 21.30
C LYS A 3 55.61 14.30 20.29
N ILE A 4 55.18 13.07 20.59
CA ILE A 4 55.12 11.97 19.62
C ILE A 4 53.73 12.04 18.98
N ILE A 5 53.69 12.03 17.65
CA ILE A 5 52.49 12.10 16.83
C ILE A 5 51.83 10.72 16.84
N SER A 6 50.66 10.60 17.47
CA SER A 6 49.77 9.44 17.32
C SER A 6 48.90 9.64 16.08
N ILE A 7 49.14 8.82 15.05
CA ILE A 7 48.22 8.67 13.92
C ILE A 7 47.19 7.61 14.35
N ILE A 8 45.98 8.06 14.70
CA ILE A 8 44.81 7.19 14.87
C ILE A 8 44.17 7.08 13.49
N ALA A 9 44.32 5.93 12.83
CA ALA A 9 43.57 5.61 11.63
C ALA A 9 42.12 5.27 12.06
N LEU A 10 41.22 6.23 11.90
CA LEU A 10 39.79 6.04 12.09
C LEU A 10 39.24 5.35 10.83
N SER A 11 39.15 4.02 10.86
CA SER A 11 38.41 3.26 9.85
C SER A 11 36.92 3.56 10.01
N LEU A 12 36.41 4.52 9.21
CA LEU A 12 34.97 4.71 9.02
C LEU A 12 34.41 3.46 8.34
N LEU A 13 33.79 2.59 9.15
CA LEU A 13 32.82 1.62 8.68
C LEU A 13 31.63 2.40 8.11
N TYR A 14 31.60 2.56 6.79
CA TYR A 14 30.39 2.98 6.08
C TYR A 14 29.40 1.82 6.15
N SER A 15 28.54 1.81 7.16
CA SER A 15 27.30 1.05 7.10
C SER A 15 26.40 1.72 6.06
N ILE A 16 26.30 1.10 4.89
CA ILE A 16 25.28 1.43 3.88
C ILE A 16 23.95 1.00 4.50
N VAL A 17 23.21 1.98 5.02
CA VAL A 17 21.82 1.76 5.45
C VAL A 17 20.98 1.87 4.18
N TYR A 18 20.40 0.76 3.72
CA TYR A 18 19.42 0.80 2.64
C TYR A 18 18.14 1.43 3.17
N SER A 19 17.69 2.51 2.52
CA SER A 19 16.43 3.17 2.83
C SER A 19 15.27 2.26 2.47
N GLN A 20 14.37 1.99 3.41
CA GLN A 20 13.06 1.42 3.10
C GLN A 20 12.26 2.46 2.31
N ASP A 21 11.85 2.12 1.09
CA ASP A 21 11.06 3.03 0.28
C ASP A 21 9.64 3.13 0.83
N THR A 22 9.18 4.37 0.98
CA THR A 22 7.81 4.68 1.40
C THR A 22 6.94 4.94 0.18
N ILE A 23 5.79 4.29 0.12
CA ILE A 23 4.74 4.48 -0.88
C ILE A 23 3.58 5.20 -0.22
N LYS A 24 3.22 6.37 -0.76
CA LYS A 24 2.07 7.17 -0.35
C LYS A 24 0.89 6.87 -1.27
N VAL A 25 -0.15 6.28 -0.73
CA VAL A 25 -1.40 6.01 -1.44
C VAL A 25 -2.42 7.07 -1.05
N MET A 26 -3.08 7.65 -2.03
CA MET A 26 -4.14 8.63 -1.86
C MET A 26 -5.38 8.19 -2.63
N THR A 27 -6.56 8.44 -2.08
CA THR A 27 -7.81 8.37 -2.84
C THR A 27 -8.60 9.67 -2.71
N TYR A 28 -9.29 10.05 -3.78
CA TYR A 28 -10.03 11.31 -3.80
C TYR A 28 -11.24 11.27 -4.76
N ASN A 29 -12.44 11.58 -4.24
CA ASN A 29 -13.58 11.95 -5.06
C ASN A 29 -13.39 13.37 -5.62
N LEU A 30 -13.34 13.49 -6.95
CA LEU A 30 -13.06 14.75 -7.64
C LEU A 30 -14.30 15.61 -7.90
N LEU A 31 -15.51 15.18 -7.52
CA LEU A 31 -16.78 15.84 -7.78
C LEU A 31 -16.97 16.27 -9.24
N ASN A 32 -17.58 15.41 -10.05
CA ASN A 32 -17.91 15.69 -11.45
C ASN A 32 -16.77 16.32 -12.27
N TYR A 33 -15.52 15.88 -12.12
CA TYR A 33 -14.39 16.45 -12.85
C TYR A 33 -14.55 16.25 -14.37
N GLY A 34 -14.78 17.36 -15.09
CA GLY A 34 -15.07 17.34 -16.52
C GLY A 34 -16.48 16.87 -16.90
N ASN A 35 -17.28 16.44 -15.92
CA ASN A 35 -18.68 16.07 -16.12
C ASN A 35 -19.57 17.27 -15.78
N TYR A 36 -20.47 17.63 -16.69
CA TYR A 36 -21.38 18.76 -16.48
C TYR A 36 -22.84 18.30 -16.53
N THR A 37 -23.58 18.60 -15.48
CA THR A 37 -25.01 18.31 -15.32
C THR A 37 -25.82 19.60 -15.31
N SER A 38 -27.14 19.50 -15.14
CA SER A 38 -28.02 20.68 -15.04
C SER A 38 -27.75 21.57 -13.82
N TYR A 39 -27.18 21.00 -12.75
CA TYR A 39 -26.88 21.69 -11.48
C TYR A 39 -25.38 21.82 -11.22
N CYS A 40 -24.56 21.00 -11.87
CA CYS A 40 -23.11 21.09 -11.84
C CYS A 40 -22.58 21.52 -13.22
N THR A 41 -22.45 22.82 -13.43
CA THR A 41 -22.17 23.46 -14.71
C THR A 41 -20.74 23.94 -14.81
N THR A 42 -20.33 24.41 -16.00
CA THR A 42 -19.03 25.07 -16.20
C THR A 42 -18.84 26.35 -15.37
N SER A 43 -19.91 26.92 -14.81
CA SER A 43 -19.85 28.13 -13.97
C SER A 43 -19.52 27.83 -12.51
N ASN A 44 -19.98 26.70 -11.97
CA ASN A 44 -19.79 26.33 -10.55
C ASN A 44 -18.89 25.10 -10.36
N ASN A 45 -18.50 24.41 -11.43
CA ASN A 45 -17.56 23.29 -11.40
C ASN A 45 -16.58 23.32 -12.58
N ASN A 46 -16.02 24.50 -12.87
CA ASN A 46 -15.13 24.68 -14.01
C ASN A 46 -13.85 23.83 -13.90
N VAL A 47 -13.61 22.94 -14.88
CA VAL A 47 -12.43 22.06 -14.87
C VAL A 47 -11.08 22.81 -14.80
N SER A 48 -10.98 24.01 -15.38
CA SER A 48 -9.71 24.77 -15.32
C SER A 48 -9.44 25.29 -13.91
N ASN A 49 -10.48 25.73 -13.19
CA ASN A 49 -10.34 26.11 -11.78
C ASN A 49 -10.00 24.89 -10.92
N LYS A 50 -10.68 23.75 -11.15
CA LYS A 50 -10.35 22.49 -10.48
C LYS A 50 -8.89 22.10 -10.68
N ASN A 51 -8.34 22.27 -11.89
CA ASN A 51 -6.92 21.99 -12.14
C ASN A 51 -5.99 22.80 -11.25
N GLU A 52 -6.28 24.09 -11.00
CA GLU A 52 -5.47 24.93 -10.10
C GLU A 52 -5.54 24.45 -8.64
N TYR A 53 -6.75 24.12 -8.17
CA TYR A 53 -6.93 23.58 -6.82
C TYR A 53 -6.24 22.22 -6.65
N LEU A 54 -6.44 21.32 -7.61
CA LEU A 54 -5.84 19.99 -7.59
C LEU A 54 -4.31 20.07 -7.71
N LYS A 55 -3.74 20.98 -8.50
CA LYS A 55 -2.29 21.20 -8.52
C LYS A 55 -1.78 21.58 -7.13
N THR A 56 -2.45 22.52 -6.46
CA THR A 56 -2.10 22.95 -5.11
C THR A 56 -2.13 21.78 -4.12
N ILE A 57 -3.17 20.94 -4.19
CA ILE A 57 -3.31 19.75 -3.34
C ILE A 57 -2.21 18.73 -3.65
N ILE A 58 -1.97 18.41 -4.93
CA ILE A 58 -0.99 17.41 -5.35
C ILE A 58 0.46 17.87 -5.09
N ASP A 59 0.76 19.16 -5.22
CA ASP A 59 2.06 19.72 -4.84
C ASP A 59 2.33 19.54 -3.34
N TYR A 60 1.29 19.65 -2.51
CA TYR A 60 1.41 19.44 -1.07
C TYR A 60 1.52 17.95 -0.72
N THR A 61 0.71 17.10 -1.36
CA THR A 61 0.57 15.71 -0.96
C THR A 61 1.56 14.78 -1.64
N LEU A 62 1.93 14.98 -2.90
CA LEU A 62 2.81 14.12 -3.71
C LEU A 62 2.56 12.62 -3.49
N PRO A 63 1.38 12.08 -3.87
CA PRO A 63 1.08 10.66 -3.74
C PRO A 63 1.84 9.85 -4.78
N ASP A 64 2.23 8.63 -4.46
CA ASP A 64 2.83 7.69 -5.40
C ASP A 64 1.77 6.88 -6.15
N ILE A 65 0.62 6.68 -5.51
CA ILE A 65 -0.59 6.06 -6.08
C ILE A 65 -1.76 6.98 -5.76
N LEU A 66 -2.55 7.35 -6.76
CA LEU A 66 -3.74 8.17 -6.63
C LEU A 66 -4.92 7.51 -7.33
N GLY A 67 -5.84 6.95 -6.54
CA GLY A 67 -7.14 6.46 -7.02
C GLY A 67 -8.18 7.57 -6.97
N VAL A 68 -8.77 7.93 -8.10
CA VAL A 68 -9.81 8.97 -8.18
C VAL A 68 -11.15 8.40 -8.61
N VAL A 69 -12.21 8.99 -8.10
CA VAL A 69 -13.59 8.75 -8.57
C VAL A 69 -14.19 10.06 -9.06
N GLU A 70 -15.29 9.98 -9.81
CA GLU A 70 -16.00 11.13 -10.38
C GLU A 70 -15.25 11.91 -11.47
N ILE A 71 -14.46 11.22 -12.27
CA ILE A 71 -13.89 11.80 -13.50
C ILE A 71 -14.74 11.44 -14.71
N ALA A 72 -14.96 12.38 -15.61
CA ALA A 72 -15.68 12.14 -16.86
C ALA A 72 -14.92 11.13 -17.76
N PRO A 73 -15.62 10.27 -18.51
CA PRO A 73 -15.03 9.14 -19.24
C PRO A 73 -14.24 9.55 -20.50
N GLU A 74 -14.31 10.80 -20.94
CA GLU A 74 -13.61 11.30 -22.11
C GLU A 74 -12.09 11.39 -21.86
N ASP A 75 -11.30 10.94 -22.84
CA ASP A 75 -9.83 10.94 -22.71
C ASP A 75 -9.26 12.35 -22.52
N THR A 76 -9.93 13.39 -23.04
CA THR A 76 -9.55 14.78 -22.79
C THR A 76 -9.46 15.12 -21.31
N TYR A 77 -10.34 14.58 -20.46
CA TYR A 77 -10.32 14.83 -19.02
C TYR A 77 -9.35 13.90 -18.29
N ILE A 78 -9.26 12.64 -18.70
CA ILE A 78 -8.36 11.65 -18.11
C ILE A 78 -6.88 12.00 -18.39
N ASP A 79 -6.53 12.22 -19.66
CA ASP A 79 -5.20 12.71 -20.04
C ASP A 79 -4.98 14.14 -19.57
N GLY A 80 -6.04 14.97 -19.57
CA GLY A 80 -6.00 16.32 -19.04
C GLY A 80 -5.65 16.38 -17.56
N PHE A 81 -6.20 15.52 -16.72
CA PHE A 81 -5.85 15.44 -15.29
C PHE A 81 -4.38 15.06 -15.12
N ARG A 82 -3.92 14.01 -15.81
CA ARG A 82 -2.50 13.63 -15.78
C ARG A 82 -1.59 14.78 -16.22
N ASN A 83 -1.89 15.41 -17.34
CA ASN A 83 -1.00 16.39 -17.94
C ASN A 83 -1.07 17.75 -17.27
N ASN A 84 -2.27 18.24 -16.90
CA ASN A 84 -2.49 19.59 -16.38
C ASN A 84 -2.49 19.68 -14.85
N VAL A 85 -2.48 18.54 -14.15
CA VAL A 85 -2.46 18.48 -12.68
C VAL A 85 -1.24 17.72 -12.18
N LEU A 86 -1.11 16.44 -12.56
CA LEU A 86 -0.10 15.56 -11.96
C LEU A 86 1.31 15.85 -12.47
N ASN A 87 1.46 15.94 -13.80
CA ASN A 87 2.72 16.22 -14.49
C ASN A 87 2.93 17.72 -14.69
N GLN A 88 3.02 18.43 -13.58
CA GLN A 88 3.24 19.87 -13.48
C GLN A 88 4.37 20.17 -12.51
N ASN A 89 4.84 21.43 -12.49
CA ASN A 89 5.85 21.90 -11.53
C ASN A 89 7.13 21.04 -11.51
N GLY A 90 7.61 20.66 -12.69
CA GLY A 90 8.80 19.83 -12.87
C GLY A 90 8.57 18.31 -12.78
N ARG A 91 7.35 17.87 -12.45
CA ARG A 91 6.96 16.46 -12.51
C ARG A 91 6.55 16.07 -13.92
N ASN A 92 7.01 14.90 -14.38
CA ASN A 92 6.69 14.33 -15.68
C ASN A 92 6.58 12.80 -15.64
N TYR A 93 6.43 12.23 -14.45
CA TYR A 93 6.57 10.81 -14.17
C TYR A 93 5.27 10.13 -13.75
N TYR A 94 4.16 10.86 -13.61
CA TYR A 94 2.87 10.21 -13.37
C TYR A 94 2.37 9.56 -14.65
N ALA A 95 2.11 8.26 -14.57
CA ALA A 95 1.40 7.49 -15.57
C ALA A 95 -0.08 7.34 -15.17
N LYS A 96 -0.91 6.93 -16.14
CA LYS A 96 -2.32 6.59 -15.92
C LYS A 96 -2.52 5.10 -16.19
N THR A 97 -3.47 4.49 -15.51
CA THR A 97 -3.94 3.14 -15.84
C THR A 97 -4.89 3.14 -17.05
N PRO A 98 -5.19 1.98 -17.65
CA PRO A 98 -6.27 1.85 -18.61
C PRO A 98 -7.64 2.16 -17.99
N LYS A 99 -8.51 2.81 -18.77
CA LYS A 99 -9.89 3.14 -18.36
C LYS A 99 -10.87 2.03 -18.75
N SER A 100 -12.01 1.97 -18.07
CA SER A 100 -13.19 1.22 -18.48
C SER A 100 -14.47 2.03 -18.21
N ASN A 101 -15.56 1.69 -18.90
CA ASN A 101 -16.89 2.22 -18.61
C ASN A 101 -17.99 1.25 -19.09
N TYR A 102 -17.89 -0.02 -18.68
CA TYR A 102 -18.83 -1.07 -19.09
C TYR A 102 -20.23 -0.83 -18.54
N SER A 103 -20.35 -0.22 -17.36
CA SER A 103 -21.62 0.22 -16.78
C SER A 103 -22.24 1.46 -17.46
N GLY A 104 -21.54 2.13 -18.38
CA GLY A 104 -22.08 3.28 -19.12
C GLY A 104 -22.36 4.51 -18.27
N SER A 105 -21.55 4.75 -17.23
CA SER A 105 -21.71 5.89 -16.32
C SER A 105 -21.19 7.20 -16.94
N SER A 106 -21.76 8.34 -16.54
CA SER A 106 -21.25 9.67 -16.91
C SER A 106 -19.97 10.05 -16.14
N ILE A 107 -19.63 9.28 -15.12
CA ILE A 107 -18.46 9.46 -14.27
C ILE A 107 -17.85 8.10 -13.95
N ILE A 108 -16.53 7.98 -14.06
CA ILE A 108 -15.79 6.75 -13.86
C ILE A 108 -14.73 6.90 -12.76
N ASN A 109 -14.01 5.82 -12.48
CA ASN A 109 -12.84 5.82 -11.63
C ASN A 109 -11.58 5.69 -12.49
N MET A 110 -10.47 6.20 -11.99
CA MET A 110 -9.14 6.09 -12.60
C MET A 110 -8.09 5.91 -11.51
N LEU A 111 -6.94 5.35 -11.89
CA LEU A 111 -5.76 5.34 -11.04
C LEU A 111 -4.56 5.94 -11.78
N TYR A 112 -3.83 6.81 -11.09
CA TYR A 112 -2.58 7.38 -11.56
C TYR A 112 -1.46 7.00 -10.60
N TYR A 113 -0.25 6.80 -11.10
CA TYR A 113 0.86 6.29 -10.31
C TYR A 113 2.20 6.86 -10.76
N ASP A 114 3.16 6.92 -9.84
CA ASP A 114 4.54 7.29 -10.12
C ASP A 114 5.25 6.15 -10.87
N SER A 115 5.46 6.34 -12.17
CA SER A 115 6.03 5.32 -13.05
C SER A 115 7.54 5.11 -12.86
N ARG A 116 8.16 5.80 -11.89
CA ARG A 116 9.55 5.55 -11.48
C ARG A 116 9.67 4.53 -10.36
N LYS A 117 8.53 4.21 -9.71
CA LYS A 117 8.48 3.34 -8.53
C LYS A 117 7.82 2.00 -8.81
N MET A 118 6.92 1.95 -9.79
CA MET A 118 6.13 0.76 -10.06
C MET A 118 5.67 0.72 -11.51
N THR A 119 5.48 -0.50 -12.00
CA THR A 119 4.96 -0.77 -13.34
C THR A 119 3.68 -1.62 -13.25
N LEU A 120 2.68 -1.26 -14.06
CA LEU A 120 1.43 -1.99 -14.19
C LEU A 120 1.69 -3.33 -14.91
N SER A 121 1.38 -4.46 -14.27
CA SER A 121 1.52 -5.80 -14.87
C SER A 121 0.20 -6.41 -15.32
N PHE A 122 -0.88 -6.10 -14.61
CA PHE A 122 -2.21 -6.63 -14.92
C PHE A 122 -3.28 -5.60 -14.60
N TRP A 123 -4.36 -5.64 -15.36
CA TRP A 123 -5.55 -4.87 -15.03
C TRP A 123 -6.80 -5.59 -15.53
N THR A 124 -7.91 -5.34 -14.85
CA THR A 124 -9.25 -5.73 -15.28
C THR A 124 -10.27 -4.76 -14.68
N SER A 125 -11.53 -4.87 -15.07
CA SER A 125 -12.61 -4.10 -14.48
C SER A 125 -13.90 -4.91 -14.44
N LEU A 126 -14.66 -4.72 -13.36
CA LEU A 126 -15.91 -5.43 -13.12
C LEU A 126 -17.06 -4.45 -13.33
N ALA A 127 -17.92 -4.72 -14.31
CA ALA A 127 -19.15 -3.96 -14.48
C ALA A 127 -20.09 -4.20 -13.30
N THR A 128 -20.76 -3.15 -12.82
CA THR A 128 -21.86 -3.27 -11.86
C THR A 128 -23.10 -2.56 -12.40
N THR A 129 -24.16 -2.46 -11.59
CA THR A 129 -25.37 -1.71 -11.94
C THR A 129 -25.10 -0.22 -12.21
N TYR A 130 -24.12 0.39 -11.54
CA TYR A 130 -23.92 1.85 -11.58
C TYR A 130 -22.60 2.28 -12.19
N ARG A 131 -21.51 1.65 -11.78
CA ARG A 131 -20.13 2.04 -12.12
C ARG A 131 -19.23 0.82 -12.13
N ASP A 132 -18.18 0.87 -12.95
CA ASP A 132 -17.18 -0.19 -12.95
C ASP A 132 -16.38 -0.17 -11.63
N ILE A 133 -15.90 -1.33 -11.21
CA ILE A 133 -14.85 -1.48 -10.18
C ILE A 133 -13.55 -1.78 -10.92
N ASN A 134 -12.55 -0.93 -10.77
CA ASN A 134 -11.28 -1.07 -11.48
C ASN A 134 -10.24 -1.79 -10.61
N ILE A 135 -9.53 -2.76 -11.18
CA ILE A 135 -8.54 -3.58 -10.48
C ILE A 135 -7.23 -3.51 -11.24
N TYR A 136 -6.17 -3.04 -10.57
CA TYR A 136 -4.85 -2.80 -11.15
C TYR A 136 -3.78 -3.45 -10.31
N THR A 137 -3.01 -4.36 -10.89
CA THR A 137 -1.88 -5.01 -10.23
C THR A 137 -0.58 -4.42 -10.74
N PHE A 138 0.24 -3.99 -9.79
CA PHE A 138 1.56 -3.43 -10.00
C PHE A 138 2.61 -4.36 -9.43
N TYR A 139 3.82 -4.27 -9.97
CA TYR A 139 5.03 -4.66 -9.26
C TYR A 139 5.90 -3.43 -9.01
N PHE A 140 6.64 -3.44 -7.91
CA PHE A 140 7.58 -2.37 -7.58
C PHE A 140 8.90 -2.54 -8.32
N GLU A 141 9.45 -1.43 -8.81
CA GLU A 141 10.75 -1.43 -9.47
C GLU A 141 11.86 -1.53 -8.42
N ASN A 142 12.70 -2.56 -8.54
CA ASN A 142 13.86 -2.78 -7.67
C ASN A 142 15.01 -3.44 -8.46
N ASP A 143 16.23 -3.35 -7.95
CA ASP A 143 17.42 -3.92 -8.58
C ASP A 143 17.40 -5.47 -8.64
N ALA A 144 16.53 -6.12 -7.86
CA ALA A 144 16.36 -7.58 -7.83
C ALA A 144 15.35 -8.11 -8.87
N LEU A 145 14.71 -7.23 -9.66
CA LEU A 145 13.75 -7.60 -10.70
C LEU A 145 14.30 -8.60 -11.71
N GLU A 146 15.61 -8.54 -12.01
CA GLU A 146 16.28 -9.50 -12.91
C GLU A 146 16.17 -10.96 -12.42
N ASN A 147 15.98 -11.16 -11.11
CA ASN A 147 15.82 -12.48 -10.48
C ASN A 147 14.34 -12.86 -10.25
N GLY A 148 13.39 -12.03 -10.68
CA GLY A 148 11.96 -12.26 -10.50
C GLY A 148 11.43 -11.99 -9.08
N ASP A 149 12.24 -11.39 -8.22
CA ASP A 149 11.85 -11.04 -6.84
C ASP A 149 11.34 -9.60 -6.77
N THR A 150 10.02 -9.45 -6.73
CA THR A 150 9.38 -8.15 -6.58
C THR A 150 8.11 -8.23 -5.73
N VAL A 151 7.81 -7.12 -5.08
CA VAL A 151 6.59 -6.92 -4.32
C VAL A 151 5.47 -6.60 -5.31
N TYR A 152 4.37 -7.36 -5.22
CA TYR A 152 3.15 -7.08 -5.98
C TYR A 152 2.12 -6.35 -5.12
N LEU A 153 1.39 -5.42 -5.73
CA LEU A 153 0.29 -4.71 -5.11
C LEU A 153 -0.88 -4.62 -6.08
N THR A 154 -2.05 -5.13 -5.67
CA THR A 154 -3.31 -4.95 -6.38
C THR A 154 -4.12 -3.82 -5.73
N CYS A 155 -4.29 -2.73 -6.47
CA CYS A 155 -5.15 -1.61 -6.10
C CYS A 155 -6.52 -1.75 -6.76
N ILE A 156 -7.57 -1.64 -5.96
CA ILE A 156 -8.97 -1.70 -6.38
C ILE A 156 -9.60 -0.33 -6.13
N VAL A 157 -10.12 0.31 -7.17
CA VAL A 157 -10.80 1.61 -7.07
C VAL A 157 -12.29 1.40 -7.33
N MET A 158 -13.14 1.87 -6.42
CA MET A 158 -14.59 1.75 -6.53
C MET A 158 -15.31 3.02 -6.09
N HIS A 159 -16.46 3.25 -6.71
CA HIS A 159 -17.42 4.27 -6.30
C HIS A 159 -18.80 3.62 -6.17
N LEU A 160 -19.19 3.27 -4.94
CA LEU A 160 -20.43 2.54 -4.67
C LEU A 160 -21.66 3.44 -4.80
N LYS A 161 -22.86 2.85 -4.82
CA LYS A 161 -24.12 3.57 -4.98
C LYS A 161 -24.30 4.65 -3.89
N ALA A 162 -24.46 5.90 -4.34
CA ALA A 162 -24.83 7.04 -3.50
C ALA A 162 -26.30 7.01 -3.08
N GLY A 163 -26.66 7.77 -2.04
CA GLY A 163 -28.01 7.83 -1.47
C GLY A 163 -28.15 7.02 -0.17
N ASN A 164 -29.20 7.32 0.59
CA ASN A 164 -29.38 6.86 1.97
C ASN A 164 -30.63 5.98 2.19
N THR A 165 -31.22 5.45 1.11
CA THR A 165 -32.35 4.52 1.23
C THR A 165 -31.87 3.09 1.43
N ASP A 166 -32.76 2.21 1.92
CA ASP A 166 -32.48 0.77 2.03
C ASP A 166 -32.13 0.12 0.68
N THR A 167 -32.72 0.64 -0.41
CA THR A 167 -32.38 0.21 -1.78
C THR A 167 -30.96 0.61 -2.13
N ASP A 168 -30.55 1.84 -1.80
CA ASP A 168 -29.16 2.29 -2.04
C ASP A 168 -28.16 1.42 -1.28
N ALA A 169 -28.43 1.10 -0.01
CA ALA A 169 -27.60 0.21 0.80
C ALA A 169 -27.55 -1.22 0.25
N SER A 170 -28.67 -1.73 -0.25
CA SER A 170 -28.74 -3.05 -0.90
C SER A 170 -27.93 -3.08 -2.20
N ASP A 171 -27.99 -2.00 -2.98
CA ASP A 171 -27.23 -1.85 -4.21
C ASP A 171 -25.72 -1.76 -3.96
N ARG A 172 -25.29 -1.00 -2.94
CA ARG A 172 -23.89 -1.02 -2.48
C ARG A 172 -23.44 -2.42 -2.13
N THR A 173 -24.30 -3.18 -1.44
CA THR A 173 -24.01 -4.57 -1.04
C THR A 173 -23.79 -5.47 -2.24
N ALA A 174 -24.65 -5.37 -3.27
CA ALA A 174 -24.50 -6.13 -4.51
C ALA A 174 -23.21 -5.75 -5.25
N MET A 175 -22.84 -4.46 -5.31
CA MET A 175 -21.60 -4.01 -5.92
C MET A 175 -20.35 -4.57 -5.20
N ALA A 176 -20.32 -4.51 -3.86
CA ALA A 176 -19.23 -5.09 -3.08
C ALA A 176 -19.16 -6.62 -3.23
N GLN A 177 -20.31 -7.30 -3.30
CA GLN A 177 -20.37 -8.74 -3.53
C GLN A 177 -19.78 -9.14 -4.89
N THR A 178 -19.99 -8.35 -5.95
CA THR A 178 -19.35 -8.55 -7.25
C THR A 178 -17.82 -8.57 -7.13
N LEU A 179 -17.23 -7.63 -6.39
CA LEU A 179 -15.79 -7.64 -6.13
C LEU A 179 -15.36 -8.90 -5.36
N MET A 180 -16.02 -9.18 -4.23
CA MET A 180 -15.59 -10.28 -3.36
C MET A 180 -15.73 -11.65 -4.04
N ASN A 181 -16.76 -11.85 -4.87
CA ASN A 181 -16.89 -13.05 -5.71
C ASN A 181 -15.73 -13.17 -6.70
N PHE A 182 -15.34 -12.07 -7.36
CA PHE A 182 -14.20 -12.06 -8.27
C PHE A 182 -12.89 -12.41 -7.53
N LEU A 183 -12.61 -11.74 -6.42
CA LEU A 183 -11.40 -12.01 -5.62
C LEU A 183 -11.37 -13.44 -5.07
N ASN A 184 -12.52 -13.98 -4.67
CA ASN A 184 -12.61 -15.35 -4.17
C ASN A 184 -12.43 -16.40 -5.28
N ASN A 185 -12.86 -16.10 -6.51
CA ASN A 185 -12.63 -16.98 -7.66
C ASN A 185 -11.19 -16.92 -8.14
N PHE A 186 -10.59 -15.72 -8.14
CA PHE A 186 -9.18 -15.54 -8.51
C PHE A 186 -8.24 -16.10 -7.44
N ASN A 187 -8.61 -15.91 -6.16
CA ASN A 187 -7.99 -16.46 -4.95
C ASN A 187 -6.46 -16.27 -4.86
N GLU A 188 -5.95 -15.17 -5.39
CA GLU A 188 -4.51 -14.87 -5.32
C GLU A 188 -4.15 -14.33 -3.93
N ASN A 189 -3.12 -14.91 -3.31
CA ASN A 189 -2.58 -14.46 -2.04
C ASN A 189 -1.50 -13.38 -2.24
N THR A 190 -1.94 -12.14 -2.48
CA THR A 190 -1.07 -10.97 -2.71
C THR A 190 -1.46 -9.79 -1.80
N ASN A 191 -0.83 -8.63 -1.96
CA ASN A 191 -1.24 -7.40 -1.28
C ASN A 191 -2.44 -6.79 -2.00
N TYR A 192 -3.51 -6.53 -1.28
CA TYR A 192 -4.67 -5.81 -1.80
C TYR A 192 -4.90 -4.52 -1.04
N LEU A 193 -5.17 -3.45 -1.79
CA LEU A 193 -5.81 -2.25 -1.29
C LEU A 193 -7.13 -2.03 -2.04
N VAL A 194 -8.20 -1.72 -1.31
CA VAL A 194 -9.45 -1.24 -1.89
C VAL A 194 -9.72 0.17 -1.41
N MET A 195 -10.02 1.08 -2.34
CA MET A 195 -10.13 2.51 -2.06
C MET A 195 -11.17 3.20 -2.92
N GLY A 196 -11.60 4.37 -2.47
CA GLY A 196 -12.55 5.24 -3.17
C GLY A 196 -13.69 5.70 -2.26
N ASP A 197 -14.77 6.16 -2.89
CA ASP A 197 -15.99 6.61 -2.24
C ASP A 197 -16.99 5.45 -2.14
N PHE A 198 -17.20 4.95 -0.92
CA PHE A 198 -18.06 3.81 -0.67
C PHE A 198 -19.49 4.23 -0.32
N ASN A 199 -19.79 5.52 -0.10
CA ASN A 199 -21.12 6.01 0.29
C ASN A 199 -21.75 5.21 1.45
N LEU A 200 -20.94 4.77 2.42
CA LEU A 200 -21.37 3.94 3.54
C LEU A 200 -21.64 4.78 4.79
N TYR A 201 -22.80 4.61 5.40
CA TYR A 201 -23.24 5.35 6.58
C TYR A 201 -22.83 4.66 7.89
N SER A 202 -22.63 3.33 7.85
CA SER A 202 -22.15 2.58 9.00
C SER A 202 -21.32 1.37 8.62
N SER A 203 -20.51 0.91 9.56
CA SER A 203 -19.82 -0.39 9.46
C SER A 203 -20.77 -1.59 9.46
N SER A 204 -22.04 -1.42 9.84
CA SER A 204 -23.03 -2.50 9.83
C SER A 204 -23.65 -2.76 8.45
N GLU A 205 -23.47 -1.82 7.51
CA GLU A 205 -24.01 -1.96 6.16
C GLU A 205 -23.45 -3.19 5.43
N GLY A 206 -24.33 -3.84 4.65
CA GLY A 206 -24.02 -5.08 3.96
C GLY A 206 -22.76 -5.00 3.10
N ALA A 207 -22.54 -3.88 2.38
CA ALA A 207 -21.35 -3.71 1.54
C ALA A 207 -20.05 -3.69 2.36
N TYR A 208 -20.04 -3.02 3.51
CA TYR A 208 -18.88 -3.04 4.41
C TYR A 208 -18.64 -4.45 4.94
N GLN A 209 -19.70 -5.16 5.33
CA GLN A 209 -19.61 -6.54 5.80
C GLN A 209 -19.11 -7.51 4.74
N GLN A 210 -19.48 -7.33 3.46
CA GLN A 210 -18.91 -8.11 2.35
C GLN A 210 -17.39 -7.94 2.30
N LEU A 211 -16.89 -6.71 2.47
CA LEU A 211 -15.46 -6.42 2.40
C LEU A 211 -14.70 -6.91 3.65
N THR A 212 -15.22 -6.66 4.85
CA THR A 212 -14.45 -6.85 6.10
C THR A 212 -14.71 -8.15 6.84
N ASN A 213 -15.86 -8.78 6.60
CA ASN A 213 -16.26 -10.02 7.27
C ASN A 213 -16.33 -11.23 6.33
N HIS A 214 -15.64 -11.15 5.18
CA HIS A 214 -15.54 -12.28 4.26
C HIS A 214 -14.78 -13.46 4.90
N PRO A 215 -15.23 -14.72 4.73
CA PRO A 215 -14.62 -15.88 5.40
C PRO A 215 -13.19 -16.19 4.94
N ASN A 216 -12.85 -15.85 3.69
CA ASN A 216 -11.48 -16.00 3.18
C ASN A 216 -10.60 -14.84 3.65
N ALA A 217 -9.74 -15.11 4.64
CA ALA A 217 -8.89 -14.11 5.29
C ALA A 217 -7.81 -13.50 4.37
N ASN A 218 -7.45 -14.16 3.26
CA ASN A 218 -6.43 -13.65 2.34
C ASN A 218 -6.95 -12.50 1.47
N ILE A 219 -8.26 -12.44 1.23
CA ILE A 219 -8.89 -11.43 0.37
C ILE A 219 -9.80 -10.46 1.14
N ARG A 220 -10.17 -10.78 2.40
CA ARG A 220 -10.95 -9.86 3.23
C ARG A 220 -10.12 -8.62 3.56
N PHE A 221 -10.81 -7.50 3.68
CA PHE A 221 -10.22 -6.22 3.97
C PHE A 221 -10.35 -5.84 5.43
N TYR A 222 -9.47 -4.95 5.85
CA TYR A 222 -9.40 -4.43 7.21
C TYR A 222 -9.26 -2.93 7.15
N ASP A 223 -9.94 -2.27 8.08
CA ASP A 223 -9.84 -0.83 8.27
C ASP A 223 -8.60 -0.50 9.10
N PHE A 224 -7.64 0.20 8.50
CA PHE A 224 -6.37 0.56 9.15
C PHE A 224 -6.55 1.41 10.41
N ILE A 225 -7.64 2.18 10.50
CA ILE A 225 -7.92 3.02 11.67
C ILE A 225 -8.87 2.36 12.67
N ASN A 226 -9.40 1.17 12.35
CA ASN A 226 -10.23 0.37 13.24
C ASN A 226 -11.42 1.15 13.83
N LYS A 227 -12.11 1.93 12.99
CA LYS A 227 -13.24 2.80 13.41
C LYS A 227 -14.56 2.23 12.94
N TYR A 228 -15.01 1.17 13.59
CA TYR A 228 -16.36 0.62 13.39
C TYR A 228 -17.41 1.45 14.15
N GLY A 229 -18.58 1.63 13.55
CA GLY A 229 -19.76 2.27 14.13
C GLY A 229 -20.67 2.87 13.06
N ASP A 230 -21.54 3.77 13.50
CA ASP A 230 -22.43 4.58 12.66
C ASP A 230 -21.73 5.92 12.39
N TRP A 231 -21.18 6.08 11.19
CA TRP A 231 -20.32 7.22 10.86
C TRP A 231 -21.08 8.49 10.57
N SER A 232 -22.32 8.38 10.15
CA SER A 232 -23.11 9.50 9.65
C SER A 232 -23.75 10.31 10.75
N ASN A 233 -23.60 11.64 10.66
CA ASN A 233 -24.15 12.63 11.57
C ASN A 233 -23.87 12.32 13.05
N ASP A 234 -22.68 11.80 13.34
CA ASP A 234 -22.22 11.52 14.70
C ASP A 234 -20.92 12.28 15.00
N ALA A 235 -20.97 13.18 15.99
CA ALA A 235 -19.83 13.98 16.41
C ALA A 235 -18.64 13.14 16.93
N TYR A 236 -18.86 11.90 17.38
CA TYR A 236 -17.78 10.98 17.74
C TYR A 236 -16.89 10.65 16.52
N PHE A 237 -17.48 10.62 15.33
CA PHE A 237 -16.78 10.34 14.08
C PHE A 237 -16.29 11.59 13.35
N ALA A 238 -16.51 12.80 13.89
CA ALA A 238 -16.07 14.06 13.29
C ALA A 238 -14.60 14.08 12.82
N PRO A 239 -13.61 13.52 13.56
CA PRO A 239 -12.22 13.46 13.09
C PRO A 239 -11.98 12.56 11.87
N TYR A 240 -12.97 11.78 11.46
CA TYR A 240 -12.90 10.81 10.37
C TYR A 240 -13.86 11.11 9.22
N HIS A 241 -14.71 12.14 9.34
CA HIS A 241 -15.59 12.53 8.25
C HIS A 241 -14.80 13.02 7.04
N THR A 242 -15.30 12.71 5.87
CA THR A 242 -14.71 13.02 4.58
C THR A 242 -15.67 13.83 3.70
N GLN A 243 -16.97 13.84 3.98
CA GLN A 243 -17.99 14.64 3.28
C GLN A 243 -18.97 15.25 4.32
N SER A 244 -19.59 16.41 4.09
CA SER A 244 -19.31 17.38 3.03
C SER A 244 -18.46 18.56 3.48
N THR A 245 -17.52 19.02 2.66
CA THR A 245 -16.79 20.27 2.90
C THR A 245 -17.68 21.52 2.87
N HIS A 246 -18.94 21.44 2.46
CA HIS A 246 -19.87 22.57 2.29
C HIS A 246 -21.14 22.42 3.12
N THR A 247 -21.68 23.57 3.57
CA THR A 247 -23.02 23.64 4.19
C THR A 247 -24.15 23.82 3.16
N ASN A 248 -23.87 24.47 2.03
CA ASN A 248 -24.86 24.80 1.01
C ASN A 248 -24.64 23.96 -0.26
N SER A 249 -25.74 23.49 -0.87
CA SER A 249 -25.67 22.73 -2.11
C SER A 249 -25.61 23.63 -3.34
N ASN A 250 -24.55 23.53 -4.15
CA ASN A 250 -24.40 24.23 -5.43
C ASN A 250 -23.30 23.55 -6.28
N CYS A 251 -23.67 22.52 -7.06
CA CYS A 251 -22.82 21.38 -7.50
C CYS A 251 -22.37 20.48 -6.34
N PHE A 252 -21.77 21.06 -5.29
CA PHE A 252 -21.42 20.36 -4.04
C PHE A 252 -22.67 19.85 -3.32
N ILE A 253 -22.54 18.75 -2.59
CA ILE A 253 -23.51 18.35 -1.57
C ILE A 253 -23.35 19.25 -0.33
N GLY A 254 -24.44 19.74 0.24
CA GLY A 254 -24.45 20.53 1.49
C GLY A 254 -24.60 19.64 2.74
N GLY A 255 -24.65 20.26 3.93
CA GLY A 255 -24.80 19.55 5.22
C GLY A 255 -23.63 19.77 6.19
N GLY A 256 -22.43 20.02 5.67
CA GLY A 256 -21.19 20.11 6.44
C GLY A 256 -20.53 18.75 6.65
N LEU A 257 -19.37 18.70 7.32
CA LEU A 257 -18.59 17.46 7.47
C LEU A 257 -19.24 16.52 8.48
N ASP A 258 -20.07 15.58 8.01
CA ASP A 258 -20.90 14.70 8.83
C ASP A 258 -20.90 13.22 8.41
N ASP A 259 -20.19 12.86 7.34
CA ASP A 259 -20.13 11.50 6.81
C ASP A 259 -18.69 11.01 6.58
N ARG A 260 -18.43 9.71 6.80
CA ARG A 260 -17.18 9.03 6.40
C ARG A 260 -17.45 8.12 5.20
N PHE A 261 -17.30 8.66 4.00
CA PHE A 261 -17.55 7.92 2.76
C PHE A 261 -16.30 7.43 2.05
N ASP A 262 -15.14 8.02 2.31
CA ASP A 262 -13.92 7.69 1.60
C ASP A 262 -13.02 6.74 2.42
N PHE A 263 -12.55 5.67 1.77
CA PHE A 263 -11.80 4.61 2.45
C PHE A 263 -10.51 4.24 1.71
N ILE A 264 -9.52 3.79 2.48
CA ILE A 264 -8.44 2.93 2.00
C ILE A 264 -8.40 1.76 2.98
N LEU A 265 -8.80 0.58 2.52
CA LEU A 265 -8.74 -0.66 3.30
C LEU A 265 -7.68 -1.58 2.71
N GLY A 266 -7.09 -2.45 3.52
CA GLY A 266 -6.10 -3.42 3.05
C GLY A 266 -6.35 -4.82 3.57
N ASN A 267 -5.82 -5.83 2.89
CA ASN A 267 -5.91 -7.21 3.36
C ASN A 267 -4.82 -7.54 4.41
N ILE A 268 -4.87 -8.74 4.97
CA ILE A 268 -3.95 -9.17 6.04
C ILE A 268 -2.46 -9.04 5.66
N ASN A 269 -2.12 -9.21 4.38
CA ASN A 269 -0.75 -9.05 3.90
C ASN A 269 -0.25 -7.61 4.05
N THR A 270 -1.10 -6.62 3.77
CA THR A 270 -0.76 -5.21 3.98
C THR A 270 -0.60 -4.82 5.45
N ILE A 271 -1.27 -5.51 6.37
CA ILE A 271 -1.14 -5.27 7.82
C ILE A 271 0.17 -5.88 8.33
N THR A 272 0.41 -7.13 7.96
CA THR A 272 1.53 -7.92 8.49
C THR A 272 2.85 -7.62 7.79
N GLY A 273 2.81 -7.19 6.53
CA GLY A 273 3.96 -7.11 5.64
C GLY A 273 4.38 -8.46 5.04
N ALA A 274 3.54 -9.50 5.15
CA ALA A 274 3.90 -10.87 4.73
C ALA A 274 4.24 -11.02 3.24
N LYS A 275 3.89 -10.02 2.42
CA LYS A 275 4.19 -9.95 0.98
C LYS A 275 4.99 -8.70 0.62
N GLY A 276 5.82 -8.21 1.54
CA GLY A 276 6.76 -7.10 1.28
C GLY A 276 6.13 -5.72 1.12
N PHE A 277 4.81 -5.57 1.31
CA PHE A 277 4.14 -4.28 1.36
C PHE A 277 3.41 -4.14 2.69
N LYS A 278 3.77 -3.15 3.50
CA LYS A 278 3.28 -3.03 4.88
C LYS A 278 2.80 -1.63 5.22
N TYR A 279 1.61 -1.54 5.77
CA TYR A 279 1.04 -0.29 6.29
C TYR A 279 1.91 0.31 7.41
N ILE A 280 2.18 1.60 7.31
CA ILE A 280 2.85 2.38 8.35
C ILE A 280 1.79 2.79 9.36
N ALA A 281 1.90 2.29 10.58
CA ALA A 281 0.98 2.61 11.67
C ALA A 281 0.83 4.13 11.84
N ASN A 282 -0.41 4.58 12.09
CA ASN A 282 -0.78 5.99 12.27
C ASN A 282 -0.48 6.91 11.07
N SER A 283 -0.35 6.36 9.86
CA SER A 283 -0.16 7.17 8.64
C SER A 283 -1.45 7.49 7.88
N TYR A 284 -2.56 6.82 8.20
CA TYR A 284 -3.87 7.11 7.65
C TYR A 284 -4.34 8.50 8.08
N THR A 285 -4.58 9.39 7.11
CA THR A 285 -4.96 10.78 7.34
C THR A 285 -6.04 11.21 6.36
N THR A 286 -7.10 11.84 6.86
CA THR A 286 -8.02 12.64 6.03
C THR A 286 -7.46 14.05 5.92
N LEU A 287 -6.99 14.44 4.75
CA LEU A 287 -6.31 15.73 4.58
C LEU A 287 -7.27 16.89 4.82
N GLY A 288 -6.90 17.82 5.70
CA GLY A 288 -7.75 18.96 6.03
C GLY A 288 -8.80 18.67 7.10
N GLN A 289 -8.97 17.43 7.57
CA GLN A 289 -9.92 17.13 8.65
C GLN A 289 -9.29 17.43 10.01
N ASP A 290 -9.93 18.31 10.78
CA ASP A 290 -9.46 18.75 12.11
C ASP A 290 -10.36 18.28 13.26
N GLY A 291 -11.50 17.64 12.95
CA GLY A 291 -12.49 17.18 13.91
C GLY A 291 -13.37 18.30 14.51
N GLN A 292 -13.27 19.55 14.03
CA GLN A 292 -13.99 20.70 14.58
C GLN A 292 -15.11 21.24 13.67
N HIS A 293 -15.24 20.65 12.48
CA HIS A 293 -16.17 21.06 11.43
C HIS A 293 -17.38 20.13 11.28
N PHE A 294 -17.72 19.38 12.34
CA PHE A 294 -18.95 18.59 12.36
C PHE A 294 -20.18 19.45 12.03
N ASN A 295 -20.93 19.08 10.98
CA ASN A 295 -22.07 19.87 10.44
C ASN A 295 -21.72 21.32 10.05
N LYS A 296 -20.46 21.58 9.69
CA LYS A 296 -19.96 22.87 9.20
C LYS A 296 -19.18 22.70 7.91
N GLY A 297 -19.06 23.79 7.16
CA GLY A 297 -18.20 23.87 6.00
C GLY A 297 -16.74 23.94 6.42
N LEU A 298 -15.83 23.44 5.59
CA LEU A 298 -14.39 23.34 5.92
C LEU A 298 -13.72 24.69 6.23
N LEU A 299 -14.29 25.79 5.74
CA LEU A 299 -13.81 27.16 5.93
C LEU A 299 -14.60 27.95 6.99
N ASP A 300 -15.58 27.32 7.66
CA ASP A 300 -16.33 27.96 8.73
C ASP A 300 -15.49 28.11 10.01
N SER A 301 -16.01 28.82 11.01
CA SER A 301 -15.33 28.93 12.31
C SER A 301 -15.50 27.65 13.15
N PRO A 302 -14.46 27.14 13.84
CA PRO A 302 -13.14 27.76 14.04
C PRO A 302 -12.18 27.58 12.87
N THR A 303 -11.23 28.51 12.70
CA THR A 303 -10.22 28.42 11.63
C THR A 303 -9.46 27.09 11.68
N ASN A 304 -9.53 26.33 10.58
CA ASN A 304 -8.77 25.11 10.39
C ASN A 304 -7.31 25.41 10.01
N THR A 305 -6.37 24.84 10.76
CA THR A 305 -4.92 25.04 10.56
C THR A 305 -4.16 23.73 10.32
N THR A 306 -4.86 22.66 9.94
CA THR A 306 -4.25 21.33 9.71
C THR A 306 -3.37 21.29 8.47
N VAL A 307 -3.63 22.18 7.52
CA VAL A 307 -2.85 22.38 6.28
C VAL A 307 -2.67 23.88 6.02
N PRO A 308 -1.71 24.30 5.17
CA PRO A 308 -1.60 25.69 4.74
C PRO A 308 -2.91 26.23 4.15
N SER A 309 -3.20 27.51 4.35
CA SER A 309 -4.50 28.10 3.98
C SER A 309 -4.84 27.94 2.49
N ASN A 310 -3.85 28.04 1.60
CA ASN A 310 -4.04 27.83 0.17
C ASN A 310 -4.42 26.36 -0.16
N VAL A 311 -3.91 25.39 0.60
CA VAL A 311 -4.29 23.97 0.45
C VAL A 311 -5.70 23.75 0.99
N LEU A 312 -6.06 24.38 2.12
CA LEU A 312 -7.40 24.29 2.68
C LEU A 312 -8.47 24.89 1.74
N GLU A 313 -8.20 26.06 1.17
CA GLU A 313 -9.07 26.69 0.16
C GLU A 313 -9.18 25.81 -1.09
N ALA A 314 -8.06 25.22 -1.54
CA ALA A 314 -8.09 24.31 -2.67
C ALA A 314 -8.93 23.06 -2.39
N LEU A 315 -8.87 22.49 -1.18
CA LEU A 315 -9.72 21.37 -0.78
C LEU A 315 -11.20 21.75 -0.82
N TYR A 316 -11.55 22.89 -0.21
CA TYR A 316 -12.92 23.39 -0.20
C TYR A 316 -13.43 23.64 -1.63
N TRP A 317 -12.71 24.39 -2.47
CA TRP A 317 -13.21 24.75 -3.80
C TRP A 317 -13.14 23.62 -4.84
N ASN A 318 -12.40 22.54 -4.57
CA ASN A 318 -12.30 21.43 -5.51
C ASN A 318 -13.44 20.41 -5.37
N SER A 319 -13.77 19.97 -4.16
CA SER A 319 -14.67 18.84 -3.94
C SER A 319 -15.43 18.99 -2.63
N ASP A 320 -16.62 18.40 -2.57
CA ASP A 320 -17.34 18.16 -1.32
C ASP A 320 -16.70 17.05 -0.48
N HIS A 321 -15.72 16.33 -1.02
CA HIS A 321 -14.94 15.34 -0.27
C HIS A 321 -13.56 15.87 0.15
N LEU A 322 -12.99 15.23 1.17
CA LEU A 322 -11.59 15.32 1.56
C LEU A 322 -10.82 14.07 1.14
N PRO A 323 -9.57 14.19 0.65
CA PRO A 323 -8.80 13.03 0.26
C PRO A 323 -8.24 12.26 1.45
N ILE A 324 -8.23 10.93 1.34
CA ILE A 324 -7.60 10.03 2.29
C ILE A 324 -6.20 9.69 1.81
N ILE A 325 -5.24 9.68 2.74
CA ILE A 325 -3.84 9.31 2.49
C ILE A 325 -3.43 8.21 3.46
N SER A 326 -2.67 7.22 3.00
CA SER A 326 -2.00 6.22 3.83
C SER A 326 -0.59 5.95 3.30
N LYS A 327 0.33 5.60 4.19
CA LYS A 327 1.73 5.30 3.83
C LYS A 327 2.05 3.84 4.08
N PHE A 328 2.90 3.29 3.22
CA PHE A 328 3.32 1.90 3.26
C PHE A 328 4.82 1.80 3.05
N ILE A 329 5.45 0.83 3.69
CA ILE A 329 6.82 0.43 3.44
C ILE A 329 6.80 -0.68 2.40
N VAL A 330 7.68 -0.57 1.41
CA VAL A 330 8.02 -1.68 0.51
C VAL A 330 9.33 -2.29 0.99
N ASP A 331 9.26 -3.53 1.46
CA ASP A 331 10.44 -4.33 1.77
C ASP A 331 10.89 -5.04 0.50
N ASN A 332 11.77 -4.38 -0.25
CA ASN A 332 12.53 -5.04 -1.30
C ASN A 332 13.58 -5.91 -0.60
N THR A 333 13.19 -7.11 -0.17
CA THR A 333 14.18 -8.10 0.22
C THR A 333 15.05 -8.32 -1.01
N LEU A 334 16.32 -7.90 -0.94
CA LEU A 334 17.33 -8.46 -1.83
C LEU A 334 17.42 -9.93 -1.42
N SER A 335 16.61 -10.80 -2.02
CA SER A 335 16.85 -12.23 -1.90
C SER A 335 18.25 -12.46 -2.45
N ILE A 336 19.17 -12.79 -1.54
CA ILE A 336 20.26 -13.66 -1.94
C ILE A 336 19.52 -14.93 -2.39
N ASN A 337 19.66 -15.32 -3.65
CA ASN A 337 19.06 -16.57 -4.13
C ASN A 337 19.35 -17.66 -3.10
N ASP A 338 18.33 -18.11 -2.38
CA ASP A 338 18.44 -19.12 -1.35
C ASP A 338 18.57 -20.46 -2.09
N TYR A 339 19.77 -20.73 -2.61
CA TYR A 339 20.15 -22.05 -3.09
C TYR A 339 20.36 -22.96 -1.89
N SER A 340 19.27 -23.24 -1.16
CA SER A 340 19.32 -24.09 0.02
C SER A 340 19.72 -25.49 -0.42
N LEU A 341 20.92 -25.93 -0.03
CA LEU A 341 21.30 -27.33 -0.15
C LEU A 341 20.30 -28.18 0.65
N PRO A 342 19.63 -29.18 0.05
CA PRO A 342 18.69 -30.02 0.75
C PRO A 342 19.47 -30.92 1.73
N ILE A 343 19.51 -30.52 2.99
CA ILE A 343 20.19 -31.23 4.08
C ILE A 343 19.21 -31.63 5.18
N ASN A 344 19.52 -32.71 5.89
CA ASN A 344 18.90 -33.09 7.16
C ASN A 344 19.99 -33.17 8.21
N TYR A 345 19.84 -32.48 9.34
CA TYR A 345 20.81 -32.54 10.42
C TYR A 345 20.19 -32.92 11.76
N TYR A 346 20.99 -33.51 12.65
CA TYR A 346 20.60 -33.87 14.00
C TYR A 346 21.81 -33.90 14.94
N MET A 347 21.55 -33.84 16.24
CA MET A 347 22.58 -33.87 17.29
C MET A 347 22.44 -35.14 18.13
N ILE A 348 23.54 -35.88 18.32
CA ILE A 348 23.64 -37.02 19.26
C ILE A 348 25.01 -36.95 19.94
N ASP A 349 25.07 -37.11 21.27
CA ASP A 349 26.31 -37.13 22.07
C ASP A 349 27.29 -35.97 21.75
N ASN A 350 26.76 -34.74 21.67
CA ASN A 350 27.50 -33.53 21.28
C ASN A 350 28.20 -33.64 19.92
N LYS A 351 27.65 -34.43 18.98
CA LYS A 351 28.08 -34.46 17.58
C LYS A 351 26.94 -34.03 16.68
N LEU A 352 27.23 -33.10 15.77
CA LEU A 352 26.32 -32.65 14.72
C LEU A 352 26.52 -33.55 13.51
N TYR A 353 25.45 -34.25 13.12
CA TYR A 353 25.40 -35.04 11.89
C TYR A 353 24.65 -34.24 10.84
N ILE A 354 25.24 -34.05 9.67
CA ILE A 354 24.67 -33.32 8.55
C ILE A 354 24.59 -34.27 7.36
N ASN A 355 23.38 -34.63 6.94
CA ASN A 355 23.14 -35.54 5.82
C ASN A 355 22.76 -34.73 4.59
N PHE A 356 23.46 -34.96 3.48
CA PHE A 356 23.17 -34.32 2.20
C PHE A 356 22.20 -35.20 1.41
N ILE A 357 20.97 -34.71 1.20
CA ILE A 357 19.91 -35.45 0.48
C ILE A 357 20.31 -35.60 -0.99
N ASN A 358 20.91 -34.56 -1.57
CA ASN A 358 21.54 -34.56 -2.89
C ASN A 358 22.98 -34.06 -2.74
N PRO A 359 23.98 -34.94 -2.57
CA PRO A 359 25.37 -34.54 -2.42
C PRO A 359 25.86 -33.68 -3.58
N SER A 360 26.59 -32.61 -3.27
CA SER A 360 27.16 -31.72 -4.29
C SER A 360 28.28 -32.44 -5.05
N ASN A 361 28.31 -32.26 -6.38
CA ASN A 361 29.40 -32.77 -7.24
C ASN A 361 30.69 -31.93 -7.12
N ALA A 362 30.66 -30.84 -6.35
CA ALA A 362 31.80 -29.97 -6.09
C ALA A 362 32.08 -29.90 -4.58
N ASP A 363 33.34 -29.65 -4.23
CA ASP A 363 33.73 -29.41 -2.84
C ASP A 363 32.96 -28.21 -2.27
N MET A 364 32.64 -28.28 -0.98
CA MET A 364 31.95 -27.24 -0.24
C MET A 364 32.79 -26.83 0.97
N SER A 365 32.52 -25.66 1.52
CA SER A 365 33.06 -25.20 2.79
C SER A 365 31.98 -25.26 3.85
N ILE A 366 32.36 -25.60 5.08
CA ILE A 366 31.53 -25.44 6.28
C ILE A 366 32.18 -24.43 7.21
N LYS A 367 31.39 -23.53 7.78
CA LYS A 367 31.78 -22.58 8.81
C LYS A 367 30.87 -22.72 10.03
N VAL A 368 31.47 -22.61 11.21
CA VAL A 368 30.74 -22.47 12.47
C VAL A 368 30.98 -21.07 12.98
N LEU A 369 29.90 -20.34 13.19
CA LEU A 369 29.90 -18.97 13.68
C LEU A 369 29.30 -18.93 15.08
N ASP A 370 29.86 -18.11 15.95
CA ASP A 370 29.18 -17.76 17.19
C ASP A 370 28.06 -16.72 16.97
N MET A 371 27.30 -16.41 18.02
CA MET A 371 26.21 -15.43 17.96
C MET A 371 26.65 -14.00 17.63
N GLN A 372 27.95 -13.70 17.65
CA GLN A 372 28.50 -12.41 17.21
C GLN A 372 28.99 -12.46 15.75
N GLY A 373 28.83 -13.60 15.06
CA GLY A 373 29.25 -13.80 13.68
C GLY A 373 30.75 -14.02 13.52
N ARG A 374 31.47 -14.38 14.58
CA ARG A 374 32.91 -14.69 14.49
C ARG A 374 33.10 -16.14 14.03
N ASP A 375 34.00 -16.36 13.08
CA ASP A 375 34.43 -17.70 12.64
C ASP A 375 35.07 -18.45 13.83
N VAL A 376 34.41 -19.51 14.29
CA VAL A 376 34.88 -20.40 15.36
C VAL A 376 35.52 -21.65 14.77
N PHE A 377 35.06 -22.09 13.61
CA PHE A 377 35.60 -23.23 12.87
C PHE A 377 35.35 -23.08 11.38
N THR A 378 36.24 -23.65 10.57
CA THR A 378 36.08 -23.76 9.13
C THR A 378 36.70 -25.07 8.66
N ASP A 379 36.01 -25.77 7.77
CA ASP A 379 36.51 -27.00 7.14
C ASP A 379 35.99 -27.12 5.71
N GLN A 380 36.54 -28.08 4.97
CA GLN A 380 36.07 -28.45 3.63
C GLN A 380 35.26 -29.75 3.70
N ILE A 381 34.15 -29.77 2.99
CA ILE A 381 33.33 -30.96 2.75
C ILE A 381 33.64 -31.43 1.32
N PRO A 382 34.29 -32.59 1.14
CA PRO A 382 34.57 -33.15 -0.18
C PRO A 382 33.31 -33.37 -1.02
N SER A 383 33.45 -33.24 -2.34
CA SER A 383 32.40 -33.59 -3.30
C SER A 383 31.86 -35.01 -3.06
N ASN A 384 30.55 -35.18 -3.30
CA ASN A 384 29.80 -36.43 -3.15
C ASN A 384 29.73 -36.98 -1.70
N MET A 385 30.12 -36.20 -0.69
CA MET A 385 29.96 -36.60 0.71
C MET A 385 28.48 -36.71 1.07
N GLN A 386 28.07 -37.87 1.58
CA GLN A 386 26.69 -38.12 2.00
C GLN A 386 26.39 -37.62 3.41
N GLN A 387 27.40 -37.66 4.30
CA GLN A 387 27.25 -37.22 5.67
C GLN A 387 28.55 -36.56 6.16
N TYR A 388 28.43 -35.39 6.76
CA TYR A 388 29.49 -34.70 7.49
C TYR A 388 29.18 -34.75 8.99
N VAL A 389 30.20 -35.00 9.82
CA VAL A 389 30.05 -35.10 11.27
C VAL A 389 31.00 -34.11 11.94
N LEU A 390 30.44 -33.19 12.72
CA LEU A 390 31.20 -32.21 13.49
C LEU A 390 31.12 -32.56 14.99
N ASP A 391 32.27 -32.77 15.61
CA ASP A 391 32.35 -33.01 17.05
C ASP A 391 32.31 -31.68 17.83
N MET A 392 31.23 -31.45 18.55
CA MET A 392 30.99 -30.21 19.29
C MET A 392 31.62 -30.19 20.68
N ASN A 393 32.29 -31.27 21.13
CA ASN A 393 32.88 -31.36 22.48
C ASN A 393 34.02 -30.36 22.73
N ASN A 394 34.68 -29.88 21.67
CA ASN A 394 35.77 -28.91 21.77
C ASN A 394 35.28 -27.44 21.75
N TYR A 395 33.96 -27.20 21.68
CA TYR A 395 33.39 -25.87 21.62
C TYR A 395 32.64 -25.55 22.91
N ASN A 396 32.62 -24.27 23.28
CA ASN A 396 31.89 -23.83 24.45
C ASN A 396 30.38 -24.07 24.30
N LYS A 397 29.67 -24.18 25.42
CA LYS A 397 28.21 -24.24 25.44
C LYS A 397 27.63 -22.93 24.90
N GLY A 398 26.63 -23.02 24.03
CA GLY A 398 26.05 -21.84 23.39
C GLY A 398 25.31 -22.13 22.10
N VAL A 399 24.88 -21.06 21.45
CA VAL A 399 24.20 -21.10 20.15
C VAL A 399 25.23 -20.82 19.06
N TYR A 400 25.20 -21.62 18.00
CA TYR A 400 26.07 -21.47 16.85
C TYR A 400 25.24 -21.44 15.56
N LEU A 401 25.72 -20.69 14.57
CA LEU A 401 25.24 -20.76 13.19
C LEU A 401 26.23 -21.63 12.39
N ILE A 402 25.69 -22.49 11.54
CA ILE A 402 26.43 -23.38 10.67
C ILE A 402 26.13 -22.99 9.24
N ASP A 403 27.14 -22.49 8.53
CA ASP A 403 27.04 -22.14 7.12
C ASP A 403 27.73 -23.21 6.28
N ILE A 404 27.06 -23.70 5.24
CA ILE A 404 27.63 -24.63 4.26
C ILE A 404 27.45 -24.03 2.88
N PHE A 405 28.54 -23.87 2.13
CA PHE A 405 28.51 -23.13 0.89
C PHE A 405 29.57 -23.56 -0.12
N ASN A 406 29.30 -23.26 -1.39
CA ASN A 406 30.29 -23.21 -2.46
C ASN A 406 29.94 -22.03 -3.39
N ASN A 407 30.54 -21.97 -4.58
CA ASN A 407 30.31 -20.86 -5.50
C ASN A 407 28.85 -20.74 -6.01
N THR A 408 28.03 -21.78 -5.87
CA THR A 408 26.67 -21.84 -6.44
C THR A 408 25.59 -22.19 -5.44
N ASN A 409 25.93 -22.65 -4.24
CA ASN A 409 24.98 -23.07 -3.22
C ASN A 409 25.36 -22.53 -1.85
N PHE A 410 24.35 -22.25 -1.02
CA PHE A 410 24.53 -21.78 0.35
C PHE A 410 23.37 -22.30 1.22
N THR A 411 23.66 -22.83 2.39
CA THR A 411 22.65 -23.11 3.41
C THR A 411 23.18 -22.73 4.78
N SER A 412 22.32 -22.17 5.62
CA SER A 412 22.65 -21.81 7.00
C SER A 412 21.60 -22.34 7.96
N PHE A 413 22.03 -22.85 9.11
CA PHE A 413 21.13 -23.29 10.16
C PHE A 413 21.74 -23.11 11.55
N LYS A 414 20.88 -23.13 12.56
CA LYS A 414 21.26 -22.88 13.96
C LYS A 414 21.30 -24.18 14.75
N ILE A 415 22.32 -24.34 15.58
CA ILE A 415 22.40 -25.40 16.59
C ILE A 415 22.60 -24.84 17.99
N ILE A 416 22.30 -25.66 18.99
CA ILE A 416 22.60 -25.38 20.40
C ILE A 416 23.55 -26.48 20.88
N ASN A 417 24.73 -26.08 21.37
CA ASN A 417 25.69 -26.96 22.01
C ASN A 417 25.47 -26.91 23.53
N PHE A 418 25.16 -28.06 24.14
CA PHE A 418 24.70 -28.17 25.53
C PHE A 418 25.79 -28.49 26.55
#